data_AF-A0A9W6SYP1-F1
#
_entry.id   AF-A0A9W6SYP1-F1
#
_cell.length_a   1.000
_cell.length_b   1.000
_cell.length_c   1.000
_cell.angle_alpha   90.00
_cell.angle_beta   90.00
_cell.angle_gamma   90.00
#
_symmetry.space_group_name_H-M   'P 1'
#
loop_
_entity.id
_entity.type
_entity.pdbx_description
1 polymer ?
#
loop_
_entity_poly.entity_id
_entity_poly.type
_entity_poly.pdbx_seq_one_letter_code
_entity_poly.pdbx_strand_id
1 'polypeptide(L)'
;MSWFGSSNSSVNIDEKIEEATSDSIPNGDIDFAFALEITDSIRSKQVDAKDAMRALKKRFLNNKNPNTQKSSLKLIDFCIKNGGEHFLTKISSKEFMDPLAGAVNDKHLNHSVKEYLLESIQSWSIMLSTNPNMSYVNKTYQKLQKEGHKFPVITEYIDQSLVESKVAPEWEDSDAYVNCRN
;
A
#
# COMPACT_ATOMS: atom_id res chain seq x y z
N MET A 1 -40.06 -4.01 7.06
CA MET A 1 -39.33 -3.57 5.86
C MET A 1 -37.93 -4.15 5.97
N SER A 2 -37.65 -5.25 5.26
CA SER A 2 -36.27 -5.75 5.11
C SER A 2 -35.92 -5.65 3.63
N TRP A 3 -34.77 -5.09 3.32
CA TRP A 3 -33.85 -5.71 2.37
C TRP A 3 -32.45 -5.12 2.47
N PHE A 4 -31.49 -6.03 2.28
CA PHE A 4 -30.08 -5.97 2.62
C PHE A 4 -29.25 -5.16 1.63
N GLY A 5 -28.06 -4.76 2.05
CA GLY A 5 -27.01 -4.29 1.15
C GLY A 5 -25.71 -3.97 1.86
N SER A 6 -25.05 -4.96 2.46
CA SER A 6 -23.65 -4.82 2.84
C SER A 6 -22.87 -6.09 2.50
N SER A 7 -21.91 -5.91 1.58
CA SER A 7 -20.56 -6.51 1.56
C SER A 7 -20.44 -8.04 1.47
N ASN A 8 -20.50 -8.59 0.26
CA ASN A 8 -19.95 -9.92 -0.09
C ASN A 8 -18.49 -9.86 -0.58
N SER A 9 -17.88 -8.67 -0.74
CA SER A 9 -16.50 -8.53 -1.24
C SER A 9 -15.43 -8.56 -0.14
N SER A 10 -15.76 -8.15 1.09
CA SER A 10 -14.78 -8.08 2.18
C SER A 10 -14.32 -9.44 2.67
N VAL A 11 -15.19 -10.45 2.62
CA VAL A 11 -14.87 -11.82 3.08
C VAL A 11 -13.77 -12.45 2.23
N ASN A 12 -13.63 -12.07 0.95
CA ASN A 12 -12.60 -12.63 0.07
C ASN A 12 -11.23 -11.96 0.20
N ILE A 13 -11.17 -10.65 0.54
CA ILE A 13 -9.89 -9.94 0.61
C ILE A 13 -9.14 -10.18 1.92
N ASP A 14 -9.85 -10.26 3.05
CA ASP A 14 -9.24 -10.58 4.34
C ASP A 14 -8.57 -11.97 4.26
N GLU A 15 -9.27 -13.01 3.80
CA GLU A 15 -8.75 -14.38 3.65
C GLU A 15 -7.47 -14.43 2.80
N LYS A 16 -7.49 -13.81 1.61
CA LYS A 16 -6.31 -13.74 0.73
C LYS A 16 -5.13 -13.04 1.39
N ILE A 17 -5.38 -11.98 2.16
CA ILE A 17 -4.33 -11.29 2.90
C ILE A 17 -3.75 -12.21 3.97
N GLU A 18 -4.57 -13.03 4.64
CA GLU A 18 -4.08 -14.01 5.61
C GLU A 18 -3.21 -15.08 4.96
N GLU A 19 -3.62 -15.60 3.80
CA GLU A 19 -2.86 -16.58 3.01
C GLU A 19 -1.53 -15.98 2.51
N ALA A 20 -1.57 -14.77 1.94
CA ALA A 20 -0.39 -14.05 1.46
C ALA A 20 0.62 -13.74 2.57
N THR A 21 0.17 -13.69 3.83
CA THR A 21 1.00 -13.34 5.00
C THR A 21 0.96 -14.43 6.06
N SER A 22 0.76 -15.68 5.65
CA SER A 22 0.70 -16.83 6.54
C SER A 22 1.97 -16.95 7.37
N ASP A 23 1.82 -17.36 8.63
CA ASP A 23 2.94 -17.59 9.55
C ASP A 23 3.79 -18.83 9.17
N SER A 24 3.24 -19.69 8.31
CA SER A 24 3.97 -20.78 7.66
C SER A 24 5.03 -20.31 6.66
N ILE A 25 4.94 -19.07 6.17
CA ILE A 25 5.91 -18.50 5.23
C ILE A 25 7.17 -18.09 6.02
N PRO A 26 8.35 -18.62 5.67
CA PRO A 26 9.58 -18.33 6.40
C PRO A 26 9.98 -16.86 6.27
N ASN A 27 10.76 -16.38 7.23
CA ASN A 27 11.42 -15.06 7.22
C ASN A 27 10.49 -13.83 7.12
N GLY A 28 9.19 -14.01 7.33
CA GLY A 28 8.22 -12.92 7.12
C GLY A 28 8.23 -12.44 5.67
N ASP A 29 8.41 -13.34 4.72
CA ASP A 29 8.14 -13.10 3.30
C ASP A 29 6.63 -13.17 2.99
N ILE A 30 6.27 -12.86 1.75
CA ILE A 30 4.90 -12.94 1.26
C ILE A 30 4.77 -14.04 0.21
N ASP A 31 3.58 -14.61 0.08
CA ASP A 31 3.26 -15.43 -1.07
C ASP A 31 2.95 -14.54 -2.28
N PHE A 32 3.79 -14.60 -3.30
CA PHE A 32 3.65 -13.75 -4.48
C PHE A 32 2.42 -14.07 -5.33
N ALA A 33 1.93 -15.31 -5.33
CA ALA A 33 0.73 -15.66 -6.09
C ALA A 33 -0.49 -14.95 -5.50
N PHE A 34 -0.67 -15.04 -4.18
CA PHE A 34 -1.75 -14.32 -3.50
C PHE A 34 -1.53 -12.80 -3.53
N ALA A 35 -0.29 -12.32 -3.39
CA ALA A 35 0.01 -10.90 -3.48
C ALA A 35 -0.39 -10.33 -4.86
N LEU A 36 -0.07 -11.02 -5.95
CA LEU A 36 -0.47 -10.61 -7.30
C LEU A 36 -1.99 -10.57 -7.44
N GLU A 37 -2.70 -11.61 -7.01
CA GLU A 37 -4.16 -11.66 -7.07
C GLU A 37 -4.82 -10.53 -6.28
N ILE A 38 -4.30 -10.22 -5.09
CA ILE A 38 -4.74 -9.08 -4.28
C ILE A 38 -4.54 -7.77 -5.05
N THR A 39 -3.36 -7.55 -5.62
CA THR A 39 -3.07 -6.31 -6.34
C THR A 39 -3.89 -6.16 -7.61
N ASP A 40 -4.14 -7.24 -8.33
CA ASP A 40 -4.99 -7.24 -9.51
C ASP A 40 -6.45 -6.95 -9.14
N SER A 41 -6.94 -7.52 -8.03
CA SER A 41 -8.29 -7.23 -7.50
C SER A 41 -8.45 -5.77 -7.12
N ILE A 42 -7.42 -5.16 -6.51
CA ILE A 42 -7.39 -3.73 -6.17
C ILE A 42 -7.33 -2.87 -7.44
N ARG A 43 -6.40 -3.18 -8.35
CA ARG A 43 -6.14 -2.40 -9.57
C ARG A 43 -7.35 -2.40 -10.50
N SER A 44 -8.01 -3.56 -10.65
CA SER A 44 -9.23 -3.73 -11.45
C SER A 44 -10.50 -3.22 -10.75
N LYS A 45 -10.39 -2.70 -9.51
CA LYS A 45 -11.51 -2.20 -8.69
C LYS A 45 -12.57 -3.26 -8.37
N GLN A 46 -12.22 -4.55 -8.42
CA GLN A 46 -13.08 -5.63 -7.93
C GLN A 46 -13.29 -5.54 -6.41
N VAL A 47 -12.24 -5.08 -5.69
CA VAL A 47 -12.31 -4.75 -4.28
C VAL A 47 -12.26 -3.23 -4.11
N ASP A 48 -13.11 -2.68 -3.24
CA ASP A 48 -13.05 -1.26 -2.92
C ASP A 48 -11.71 -0.91 -2.27
N ALA A 49 -11.04 0.13 -2.77
CA ALA A 49 -9.72 0.54 -2.31
C ALA A 49 -9.68 0.86 -0.81
N LYS A 50 -10.78 1.38 -0.25
CA LYS A 50 -10.87 1.69 1.18
C LYS A 50 -10.96 0.41 2.01
N ASP A 51 -11.69 -0.58 1.55
CA ASP A 51 -11.81 -1.88 2.23
C ASP A 51 -10.50 -2.66 2.17
N ALA A 52 -9.83 -2.69 1.00
CA ALA A 52 -8.50 -3.26 0.87
C ALA A 52 -7.47 -2.59 1.80
N MET A 53 -7.45 -1.25 1.83
CA MET A 53 -6.57 -0.50 2.75
C MET A 53 -6.83 -0.85 4.21
N ARG A 54 -8.10 -0.98 4.61
CA ARG A 54 -8.49 -1.34 5.98
C ARG A 54 -8.09 -2.76 6.34
N ALA A 55 -8.28 -3.72 5.44
CA ALA A 55 -7.91 -5.11 5.65
C ALA A 55 -6.38 -5.27 5.81
N LEU A 56 -5.59 -4.64 4.93
CA LEU A 56 -4.13 -4.62 5.04
C LEU A 56 -3.64 -3.99 6.34
N LYS A 57 -4.20 -2.81 6.69
CA LYS A 57 -3.89 -2.13 7.96
C LYS A 57 -4.24 -2.98 9.17
N LYS A 58 -5.41 -3.62 9.16
CA LYS A 58 -5.88 -4.53 10.21
C LYS A 58 -4.93 -5.71 10.38
N ARG A 59 -4.48 -6.33 9.28
CA ARG A 59 -3.52 -7.45 9.31
C ARG A 59 -2.21 -7.06 9.99
N PHE A 60 -1.68 -5.86 9.69
CA PHE A 60 -0.47 -5.36 10.34
C PHE A 60 -0.67 -5.06 11.83
N LEU A 61 -1.71 -4.31 12.20
CA LEU A 61 -1.89 -3.79 13.56
C LEU A 61 -2.38 -4.84 14.56
N ASN A 62 -3.18 -5.81 14.14
CA ASN A 62 -3.81 -6.76 15.05
C ASN A 62 -2.95 -8.01 15.32
N ASN A 63 -1.85 -8.19 14.60
CA ASN A 63 -0.94 -9.33 14.77
C ASN A 63 0.21 -8.99 15.70
N LYS A 64 0.57 -9.95 16.57
CA LYS A 64 1.72 -9.84 17.48
C LYS A 64 2.96 -10.57 16.98
N ASN A 65 2.80 -11.48 16.01
CA ASN A 65 3.91 -12.21 15.42
C ASN A 65 4.75 -11.26 14.55
N PRO A 66 6.03 -11.02 14.86
CA PRO A 66 6.88 -10.11 14.09
C PRO A 66 7.02 -10.49 12.62
N ASN A 67 7.00 -11.80 12.29
CA ASN A 67 7.09 -12.26 10.91
C ASN A 67 5.82 -11.91 10.14
N THR A 68 4.65 -12.13 10.73
CA THR A 68 3.36 -11.75 10.13
C THR A 68 3.24 -10.23 9.98
N GLN A 69 3.76 -9.45 10.92
CA GLN A 69 3.79 -7.99 10.78
C GLN A 69 4.71 -7.54 9.63
N LYS A 70 5.89 -8.16 9.49
CA LYS A 70 6.80 -7.88 8.36
C LYS A 70 6.20 -8.27 7.02
N SER A 71 5.60 -9.46 6.91
CA SER A 71 4.94 -9.89 5.67
C SER A 71 3.75 -8.99 5.33
N SER A 72 3.01 -8.51 6.34
CA SER A 72 1.96 -7.50 6.14
C SER A 72 2.51 -6.20 5.54
N LEU A 73 3.64 -5.70 6.05
CA LEU A 73 4.28 -4.49 5.51
C LEU A 73 4.80 -4.69 4.08
N LYS A 74 5.40 -5.86 3.79
CA LYS A 74 5.80 -6.24 2.43
C LYS A 74 4.61 -6.29 1.47
N LEU A 75 3.50 -6.89 1.90
CA LEU A 75 2.29 -6.95 1.09
C LEU A 75 1.70 -5.56 0.85
N ILE A 76 1.69 -4.69 1.86
CA ILE A 76 1.29 -3.29 1.72
C ILE A 76 2.16 -2.58 0.68
N ASP A 77 3.49 -2.69 0.78
CA ASP A 77 4.42 -2.09 -0.17
C ASP A 77 4.19 -2.59 -1.60
N PHE A 78 4.01 -3.91 -1.75
CA PHE A 78 3.68 -4.53 -3.03
C PHE A 78 2.36 -4.00 -3.60
N CYS A 79 1.34 -3.81 -2.75
CA CYS A 79 0.06 -3.20 -3.12
C CYS A 79 0.16 -1.71 -3.44
N ILE A 80 1.07 -0.96 -2.83
CA ILE A 80 1.28 0.46 -3.15
C ILE A 80 1.92 0.56 -4.54
N LYS A 81 2.93 -0.28 -4.83
CA LYS A 81 3.61 -0.31 -6.13
C LYS A 81 2.70 -0.78 -7.28
N ASN A 82 1.64 -1.54 -6.96
CA ASN A 82 0.76 -2.12 -7.99
C ASN A 82 -0.70 -1.65 -7.97
N GLY A 83 -1.19 -1.03 -6.89
CA GLY A 83 -2.63 -0.81 -6.68
C GLY A 83 -3.25 0.32 -7.50
N GLY A 84 -2.44 1.17 -8.13
CA GLY A 84 -2.90 2.33 -8.91
C GLY A 84 -3.32 3.53 -8.04
N GLU A 85 -3.55 4.67 -8.69
CA GLU A 85 -3.75 5.96 -8.00
C GLU A 85 -4.95 5.94 -7.03
N HIS A 86 -6.08 5.31 -7.40
CA HIS A 86 -7.26 5.24 -6.54
C HIS A 86 -6.98 4.57 -5.19
N PHE A 87 -6.11 3.56 -5.18
CA PHE A 87 -5.65 2.92 -3.95
C PHE A 87 -4.66 3.79 -3.17
N LEU A 88 -3.70 4.40 -3.87
CA LEU A 88 -2.71 5.29 -3.27
C LEU A 88 -3.35 6.48 -2.55
N THR A 89 -4.47 7.02 -3.04
CA THR A 89 -5.21 8.07 -2.31
C THR A 89 -5.74 7.61 -0.95
N LYS A 90 -6.10 6.32 -0.81
CA LYS A 90 -6.54 5.74 0.48
C LYS A 90 -5.37 5.47 1.40
N ILE A 91 -4.23 5.06 0.86
CA ILE A 91 -2.97 4.91 1.60
C ILE A 91 -2.48 6.27 2.11
N SER A 92 -2.57 7.34 1.30
CA SER A 92 -2.22 8.70 1.72
C SER A 92 -3.32 9.40 2.55
N SER A 93 -4.06 8.64 3.34
CA SER A 93 -5.09 9.18 4.24
C SER A 93 -4.64 9.14 5.69
N LYS A 94 -5.24 10.01 6.53
CA LYS A 94 -5.07 9.95 7.99
C LYS A 94 -5.45 8.60 8.57
N GLU A 95 -6.53 8.02 8.03
CA GLU A 95 -7.06 6.73 8.47
C GLU A 95 -6.04 5.59 8.34
N PHE A 96 -5.14 5.67 7.36
CA PHE A 96 -4.07 4.71 7.16
C PHE A 96 -2.78 5.11 7.88
N MET A 97 -2.27 6.33 7.65
CA MET A 97 -0.93 6.72 8.10
C MET A 97 -0.84 6.99 9.61
N ASP A 98 -1.89 7.51 10.26
CA ASP A 98 -1.82 7.86 11.68
C ASP A 98 -1.68 6.63 12.58
N PRO A 99 -2.42 5.52 12.37
CA PRO A 99 -2.21 4.28 13.13
C PRO A 99 -0.81 3.68 12.94
N LEU A 100 -0.26 3.72 11.72
CA LEU A 100 1.11 3.24 11.46
C LEU A 100 2.15 4.09 12.19
N ALA A 101 2.03 5.42 12.14
CA ALA A 101 2.88 6.32 12.92
C ALA A 101 2.72 6.10 14.43
N GLY A 102 1.50 5.78 14.89
CA GLY A 102 1.23 5.38 16.27
C GLY A 102 2.00 4.11 16.66
N ALA A 103 2.03 3.10 15.79
CA ALA A 103 2.75 1.85 16.02
C ALA A 103 4.27 2.06 16.18
N VAL A 104 4.87 3.02 15.44
CA VAL A 104 6.30 3.38 15.62
C VAL A 104 6.60 3.84 17.05
N ASN A 105 5.64 4.48 17.71
CA ASN A 105 5.75 4.98 19.08
C ASN A 105 5.45 3.91 20.16
N ASP A 106 4.96 2.72 19.75
CA ASP A 106 4.73 1.62 20.68
C ASP A 106 6.06 1.01 21.15
N LYS A 107 6.25 0.98 22.47
CA LYS A 107 7.44 0.41 23.12
C LYS A 107 7.48 -1.11 23.05
N HIS A 108 6.32 -1.75 22.80
CA HIS A 108 6.21 -3.20 22.68
C HIS A 108 6.38 -3.70 21.25
N LEU A 109 6.45 -2.79 20.26
CA LEU A 109 6.71 -3.16 18.88
C LEU A 109 8.12 -3.75 18.77
N ASN A 110 8.22 -4.91 18.11
CA ASN A 110 9.50 -5.56 17.88
C ASN A 110 10.45 -4.61 17.12
N HIS A 111 11.71 -4.53 17.55
CA HIS A 111 12.70 -3.61 16.98
C HIS A 111 12.84 -3.75 15.47
N SER A 112 12.95 -4.99 14.97
CA SER A 112 13.11 -5.24 13.54
C SER A 112 11.86 -4.92 12.71
N VAL A 113 10.67 -4.98 13.32
CA VAL A 113 9.41 -4.53 12.67
C VAL A 113 9.37 -3.01 12.63
N LYS A 114 9.80 -2.35 13.72
CA LYS A 114 9.86 -0.89 13.80
C LYS A 114 10.83 -0.31 12.77
N GLU A 115 12.02 -0.89 12.62
CA GLU A 115 12.99 -0.47 11.60
C GLU A 115 12.40 -0.60 10.19
N TYR A 116 11.79 -1.75 9.88
CA TYR A 116 11.17 -1.99 8.57
C TYR A 116 9.97 -1.07 8.30
N LEU A 117 9.17 -0.75 9.32
CA LEU A 117 8.07 0.21 9.22
C LEU A 117 8.59 1.63 8.94
N LEU A 118 9.65 2.06 9.61
CA LEU A 118 10.28 3.36 9.37
C LEU A 118 10.83 3.44 7.93
N GLU A 119 11.54 2.41 7.49
CA GLU A 119 12.02 2.27 6.12
C GLU A 119 10.87 2.38 5.11
N SER A 120 9.79 1.63 5.34
CA SER A 120 8.61 1.62 4.48
C SER A 120 7.99 3.02 4.35
N ILE A 121 7.79 3.73 5.48
CA ILE A 121 7.24 5.09 5.49
C ILE A 121 8.14 6.06 4.71
N GLN A 122 9.46 5.96 4.88
CA GLN A 122 10.42 6.78 4.15
C GLN A 122 10.37 6.49 2.64
N SER A 123 10.35 5.21 2.26
CA SER A 123 10.26 4.79 0.86
C SER A 123 8.99 5.29 0.20
N TRP A 124 7.84 5.15 0.86
CA TRP A 124 6.57 5.66 0.35
C TRP A 124 6.56 7.19 0.27
N SER A 125 7.19 7.88 1.23
CA SER A 125 7.32 9.34 1.20
C SER A 125 8.13 9.81 -0.01
N ILE A 126 9.18 9.08 -0.41
CA ILE A 126 10.00 9.40 -1.58
C ILE A 126 9.24 9.07 -2.86
N MET A 127 8.67 7.87 -2.95
CA MET A 127 7.94 7.38 -4.12
C MET A 127 6.73 8.26 -4.46
N LEU A 128 5.98 8.71 -3.45
CA LEU A 128 4.77 9.50 -3.63
C LEU A 128 5.03 11.02 -3.57
N SER A 129 6.29 11.45 -3.47
CA SER A 129 6.64 12.87 -3.29
C SER A 129 6.25 13.76 -4.47
N THR A 130 6.16 13.19 -5.67
CA THR A 130 5.82 13.91 -6.91
C THR A 130 4.32 14.17 -7.05
N ASN A 131 3.46 13.48 -6.29
CA ASN A 131 2.02 13.62 -6.37
C ASN A 131 1.46 14.47 -5.21
N PRO A 132 0.95 15.70 -5.46
CA PRO A 132 0.40 16.58 -4.42
C PRO A 132 -0.79 15.96 -3.66
N ASN A 133 -1.59 15.11 -4.32
CA ASN A 133 -2.74 14.42 -3.72
C ASN A 133 -2.29 13.40 -2.65
N MET A 134 -1.02 13.04 -2.63
CA MET A 134 -0.44 12.05 -1.73
C MET A 134 0.47 12.68 -0.66
N SER A 135 0.35 13.98 -0.45
CA SER A 135 1.17 14.76 0.48
C SER A 135 1.09 14.32 1.95
N TYR A 136 0.06 13.56 2.36
CA TYR A 136 -0.09 13.14 3.75
C TYR A 136 1.01 12.17 4.20
N VAL A 137 1.44 11.26 3.33
CA VAL A 137 2.56 10.35 3.63
C VAL A 137 3.83 11.15 3.97
N ASN A 138 4.13 12.18 3.18
CA ASN A 138 5.28 13.04 3.40
C ASN A 138 5.16 13.85 4.71
N LYS A 139 3.97 14.35 5.04
CA LYS A 139 3.70 15.00 6.33
C LYS A 139 3.94 14.05 7.50
N THR A 140 3.50 12.80 7.41
CA THR A 140 3.72 11.78 8.44
C THR A 140 5.19 11.45 8.60
N TYR A 141 5.91 11.27 7.49
CA TYR A 141 7.36 11.06 7.51
C TYR A 141 8.09 12.21 8.23
N GLN A 142 7.85 13.46 7.81
CA GLN A 142 8.45 14.64 8.44
C GLN A 142 8.09 14.79 9.92
N LYS A 143 6.85 14.43 10.29
CA LYS A 143 6.42 14.43 11.70
C LYS A 143 7.25 13.45 12.52
N LEU A 144 7.42 12.22 12.06
CA LEU A 144 8.22 11.20 12.75
C LEU A 144 9.69 11.63 12.88
N GLN A 145 10.25 12.30 11.86
CA GLN A 145 11.60 12.88 11.95
C GLN A 145 11.67 13.96 13.05
N LYS A 146 10.67 14.84 13.14
CA LYS A 146 10.60 15.89 14.19
C LYS A 146 10.41 15.30 15.60
N GLU A 147 9.76 14.14 15.71
CA GLU A 147 9.64 13.37 16.96
C GLU A 147 10.96 12.69 17.36
N GLY A 148 11.99 12.74 16.51
CA GLY A 148 13.33 12.21 16.80
C GLY A 148 13.56 10.77 16.37
N HIS A 149 12.64 10.17 15.59
CA HIS A 149 12.86 8.83 15.04
C HIS A 149 13.97 8.85 14.00
N LYS A 150 14.92 7.92 14.15
CA LYS A 150 16.01 7.72 13.19
C LYS A 150 15.55 6.75 12.12
N PHE A 151 15.53 7.23 10.88
CA PHE A 151 15.19 6.43 9.72
C PHE A 151 16.43 5.69 9.18
N PRO A 152 16.27 4.44 8.71
CA PRO A 152 17.38 3.70 8.11
C PRO A 152 17.82 4.34 6.78
N VAL A 153 19.02 3.97 6.34
CA VAL A 153 19.51 4.39 5.02
C VAL A 153 18.84 3.52 3.97
N ILE A 154 18.14 4.14 3.03
CA ILE A 154 17.63 3.45 1.86
C ILE A 154 18.81 3.09 0.97
N THR A 155 19.05 1.80 0.79
CA THR A 155 20.12 1.26 -0.08
C THR A 155 19.63 1.00 -1.50
N GLU A 156 18.32 0.80 -1.68
CA GLU A 156 17.71 0.50 -2.96
C GLU A 156 17.27 1.78 -3.71
N TYR A 157 17.37 1.75 -5.03
CA TYR A 157 16.84 2.84 -5.85
C TYR A 157 15.30 2.81 -5.81
N ILE A 158 14.70 3.92 -5.39
CA ILE A 158 13.25 4.09 -5.39
C ILE A 158 12.85 4.84 -6.65
N ASP A 159 12.27 4.11 -7.59
CA ASP A 159 11.75 4.68 -8.82
C ASP A 159 10.37 5.33 -8.57
N GLN A 160 10.33 6.65 -8.70
CA GLN A 160 9.11 7.46 -8.55
C GLN A 160 8.12 7.25 -9.71
N SER A 161 8.58 6.74 -10.85
CA SER A 161 7.72 6.47 -12.01
C SER A 161 6.88 5.20 -11.86
N LEU A 162 7.21 4.30 -10.91
CA LEU A 162 6.47 3.06 -10.68
C LEU A 162 4.99 3.28 -10.34
N VAL A 163 4.68 4.39 -9.67
CA VAL A 163 3.32 4.77 -9.28
C VAL A 163 2.65 5.69 -10.29
N GLU A 164 3.38 6.18 -11.29
CA GLU A 164 2.87 7.01 -12.37
C GLU A 164 2.28 6.12 -13.47
N SER A 165 1.09 5.58 -13.22
CA SER A 165 0.33 4.87 -14.25
C SER A 165 -0.17 5.87 -15.29
N LYS A 166 0.63 6.09 -16.33
CA LYS A 166 0.19 6.81 -17.53
C LYS A 166 -0.87 5.94 -18.21
N VAL A 167 -2.12 6.36 -18.14
CA VAL A 167 -3.18 5.75 -18.96
C VAL A 167 -2.78 5.97 -20.41
N ALA A 168 -2.62 4.88 -21.17
CA ALA A 168 -2.40 4.97 -22.60
C ALA A 168 -3.56 5.78 -23.19
N PRO A 169 -3.29 6.78 -24.05
CA PRO A 169 -4.35 7.58 -24.63
C PRO A 169 -5.37 6.67 -25.30
N GLU A 170 -6.63 7.08 -25.26
CA GLU A 170 -7.69 6.38 -25.98
C GLU A 170 -7.31 6.41 -27.48
N TRP A 171 -7.08 5.22 -28.04
CA TRP A 171 -7.14 4.93 -29.46
C TRP A 171 -8.41 5.54 -30.07
N GLU A 172 -8.25 6.71 -30.66
CA GLU A 172 -9.26 7.34 -31.50
C GLU A 172 -9.21 6.70 -32.89
N ASP A 173 -10.29 6.03 -33.30
CA ASP A 173 -10.50 5.65 -34.69
C ASP A 173 -10.77 6.94 -35.50
N SER A 174 -9.71 7.50 -36.08
CA SER A 174 -9.80 8.61 -37.01
C SER A 174 -9.80 8.09 -38.45
N ASP A 175 -10.82 8.47 -39.22
CA ASP A 175 -10.93 8.17 -40.67
C ASP A 175 -9.84 8.84 -41.52
N ALA A 176 -9.00 9.68 -40.93
CA ALA A 176 -7.85 10.31 -41.56
C ALA A 176 -6.57 10.06 -40.75
N TYR A 177 -5.49 9.71 -41.46
CA TYR A 177 -4.14 9.64 -40.90
C TYR A 177 -3.77 11.01 -40.31
N VAL A 178 -3.63 11.08 -38.99
CA VAL A 178 -3.44 12.32 -38.20
C VAL A 178 -2.11 13.03 -38.50
N ASN A 179 -1.21 12.41 -39.26
CA ASN A 179 0.14 12.93 -39.52
C ASN A 179 0.39 13.42 -40.96
N CYS A 180 -0.65 13.60 -41.77
CA CYS A 180 -0.53 14.25 -43.07
C CYS A 180 -0.88 15.75 -42.95
N ARG A 181 0.11 16.58 -42.59
CA ARG A 181 0.08 18.03 -42.85
C ARG A 181 1.18 18.36 -43.86
N ASN A 182 0.72 18.70 -45.07
CA ASN A 182 1.35 19.34 -46.24
C ASN A 182 2.85 19.16 -46.49
#